data_AF-A0A843DEC8-F1
#
_entry.id   AF-A0A843DEC8-F1
#
_cell.length_a   1.000
_cell.length_b   1.000
_cell.length_c   1.000
_cell.angle_alpha   90.00
_cell.angle_beta   90.00
_cell.angle_gamma   90.00
#
_symmetry.space_group_name_H-M   'P 1'
#
loop_
_entity.id
_entity.type
_entity.pdbx_description
1 polymer ?
#
loop_
_entity_poly.entity_id
_entity_poly.type
_entity_poly.pdbx_seq_one_letter_code
_entity_poly.pdbx_strand_id
1 'polypeptide(L)' 'MRTMIKYLRQELKMSQKELGEKVGVTRQTINSLENGRYNPSLFLAYDITQVFNKMIFKENREEYFVMEDIFIFDDY' A
#
# COMPACT_ATOMS: atom_id res chain seq x y z
N MET A 1 12.67 -1.45 6.50
CA MET A 1 11.74 -1.27 5.37
C MET A 1 11.08 0.09 5.47
N ARG A 2 11.12 0.87 4.39
CA ARG A 2 10.34 2.09 4.22
C ARG A 2 9.15 1.81 3.30
N THR A 3 8.04 2.51 3.48
CA THR A 3 6.85 2.32 2.63
C THR A 3 6.23 3.62 2.18
N MET A 4 5.68 3.63 0.96
CA MET A 4 4.91 4.75 0.42
C MET A 4 3.41 4.63 0.72
N ILE A 5 2.99 3.57 1.45
CA ILE A 5 1.58 3.28 1.76
C ILE A 5 0.88 4.51 2.34
N LYS A 6 1.47 5.15 3.35
CA LYS A 6 0.84 6.29 4.02
C LYS A 6 0.62 7.46 3.07
N TYR A 7 1.62 7.76 2.25
CA TYR A 7 1.58 8.85 1.28
C TYR A 7 0.49 8.57 0.23
N LEU A 8 0.56 7.43 -0.46
CA LEU A 8 -0.41 7.05 -1.50
C LEU A 8 -1.83 7.00 -0.96
N ARG A 9 -2.01 6.45 0.25
CA ARG A 9 -3.31 6.38 0.91
C ARG A 9 -3.88 7.80 1.17
N GLN A 10 -3.05 8.74 1.61
CA GLN A 10 -3.47 10.13 1.85
C GLN A 10 -3.79 10.88 0.57
N GLU A 11 -2.97 10.72 -0.48
CA GLU A 11 -3.23 11.28 -1.81
C GLU A 11 -4.59 10.81 -2.36
N LEU A 12 -4.88 9.51 -2.19
CA LEU A 12 -6.15 8.88 -2.59
C LEU A 12 -7.30 9.11 -1.59
N LYS A 13 -7.13 9.98 -0.58
CA LYS A 13 -8.12 10.29 0.47
C LYS A 13 -8.71 9.05 1.16
N MET A 14 -7.93 7.99 1.28
CA MET A 14 -8.33 6.72 1.87
C MET A 14 -7.89 6.67 3.34
N SER A 15 -8.66 6.04 4.23
CA SER A 15 -8.29 5.80 5.62
C SER A 15 -7.56 4.46 5.79
N GLN A 16 -6.80 4.30 6.89
CA GLN A 16 -6.13 3.03 7.17
C GLN A 16 -7.11 1.86 7.28
N LYS A 17 -8.33 2.14 7.76
CA LYS A 17 -9.40 1.16 7.90
C LYS A 17 -9.91 0.72 6.53
N GLU A 18 -10.17 1.66 5.63
CA GLU A 18 -10.63 1.36 4.26
C GLU A 18 -9.59 0.58 3.47
N LEU A 19 -8.29 0.90 3.61
CA LEU A 19 -7.24 0.11 2.96
C LEU A 19 -7.22 -1.31 3.53
N GLY A 20 -7.30 -1.45 4.86
CA GLY A 20 -7.35 -2.75 5.52
C GLY A 20 -8.51 -3.60 5.04
N GLU A 21 -9.71 -3.04 4.96
CA GLU A 21 -10.91 -3.71 4.45
C GLU A 21 -10.75 -4.19 3.00
N LYS A 22 -10.09 -3.40 2.15
CA LYS A 22 -9.86 -3.76 0.74
C LYS A 22 -8.89 -4.93 0.55
N VAL A 23 -7.93 -5.11 1.46
CA VAL A 23 -6.90 -6.17 1.38
C VAL A 23 -7.07 -7.25 2.45
N GLY A 24 -8.21 -7.26 3.15
CA GLY A 24 -8.54 -8.31 4.11
C GLY A 24 -7.73 -8.29 5.41
N VAL A 25 -7.21 -7.13 5.84
CA VAL A 25 -6.43 -7.00 7.07
C VAL A 25 -6.97 -5.92 8.00
N THR A 26 -6.50 -5.93 9.24
CA THR A 26 -6.92 -4.93 10.24
C THR A 26 -6.30 -3.56 9.96
N ARG A 27 -6.93 -2.49 10.47
CA ARG A 27 -6.34 -1.14 10.49
C ARG A 27 -4.96 -1.12 11.16
N GLN A 28 -4.77 -1.92 12.20
CA GLN A 28 -3.52 -2.05 12.95
C GLN A 28 -2.41 -2.68 12.09
N THR A 29 -2.77 -3.63 11.22
CA THR A 29 -1.88 -4.21 10.22
C THR A 29 -1.38 -3.13 9.27
N ILE A 30 -2.28 -2.32 8.69
CA ILE A 30 -1.91 -1.19 7.82
C ILE A 30 -1.02 -0.18 8.56
N ASN A 31 -1.38 0.20 9.79
CA ASN A 31 -0.57 1.10 10.60
C ASN A 31 0.86 0.55 10.82
N SER A 32 0.99 -0.75 11.09
CA SER A 32 2.28 -1.38 11.30
C SER A 32 3.14 -1.37 10.03
N LEU A 33 2.53 -1.59 8.85
CA LEU A 33 3.20 -1.49 7.55
C LEU A 33 3.63 -0.06 7.22
N GLU A 34 2.77 0.94 7.46
CA GLU A 34 3.10 2.36 7.27
C GLU A 34 4.31 2.80 8.10
N ASN A 35 4.51 2.18 9.27
CA ASN A 35 5.65 2.46 10.15
C ASN A 35 6.82 1.48 9.96
N GLY A 36 6.79 0.65 8.91
CA GLY A 36 7.89 -0.26 8.58
C GLY A 36 8.17 -1.33 9.63
N ARG A 37 7.18 -1.68 10.48
CA ARG A 37 7.38 -2.58 11.63
C ARG A 37 7.66 -4.03 11.24
N TYR A 38 7.26 -4.46 10.05
CA TYR A 38 7.54 -5.78 9.51
C TYR A 38 7.38 -5.79 7.98
N ASN A 39 7.97 -6.79 7.34
CA ASN A 39 7.84 -7.00 5.89
C ASN A 39 6.53 -7.76 5.60
N PRO A 40 5.65 -7.25 4.71
CA PRO A 40 4.45 -7.97 4.31
C PRO A 40 4.80 -9.28 3.58
N SER A 41 3.88 -10.24 3.61
CA SER A 41 3.93 -11.37 2.66
C SER A 41 3.80 -10.85 1.22
N LEU A 42 4.31 -11.60 0.24
CA LEU A 42 4.16 -11.30 -1.18
C LEU A 42 2.70 -11.03 -1.59
N PHE A 43 1.76 -11.85 -1.12
CA PHE A 43 0.33 -11.68 -1.41
C PHE A 43 -0.22 -10.34 -0.89
N LEU A 44 0.03 -10.02 0.38
CA LEU A 44 -0.38 -8.73 0.95
C LEU A 44 0.26 -7.52 0.25
N ALA A 45 1.54 -7.61 -0.11
CA ALA A 45 2.21 -6.55 -0.87
C ALA A 45 1.54 -6.37 -2.24
N TYR A 46 1.29 -7.47 -2.95
CA TYR A 46 0.60 -7.48 -4.23
C TYR A 46 -0.81 -6.89 -4.13
N ASP A 47 -1.62 -7.32 -3.17
CA ASP A 47 -2.99 -6.83 -2.98
C ASP A 47 -3.02 -5.32 -2.71
N ILE A 48 -2.10 -4.81 -1.89
CA ILE A 48 -1.97 -3.37 -1.63
C ILE A 48 -1.60 -2.61 -2.91
N THR A 49 -0.63 -3.10 -3.69
CA THR A 49 -0.26 -2.51 -4.98
C THR A 49 -1.46 -2.46 -5.93
N GLN A 50 -2.23 -3.54 -6.02
CA GLN A 50 -3.40 -3.60 -6.89
C GLN A 50 -4.52 -2.66 -6.45
N VAL A 51 -4.72 -2.46 -5.15
CA VAL A 51 -5.67 -1.47 -4.64
C VAL A 51 -5.29 -0.07 -5.11
N PHE A 52 -4.02 0.32 -5.02
CA PHE A 52 -3.58 1.64 -5.48
C PHE A 52 -3.69 1.80 -7.00
N ASN A 53 -3.26 0.80 -7.79
CA ASN A 53 -3.41 0.80 -9.24
C ASN A 53 -4.88 0.94 -9.69
N LYS A 54 -5.80 0.26 -9.01
CA LYS A 54 -7.24 0.37 -9.32
C LYS A 54 -7.80 1.75 -9.00
N MET A 55 -7.27 2.45 -8.00
CA MET A 55 -7.75 3.78 -7.61
C MET A 55 -7.21 4.86 -8.55
N ILE A 56 -5.94 4.81 -8.93
CA ILE A 56 -5.36 5.76 -9.90
C ILE A 56 -5.94 5.60 -11.30
N PHE A 57 -6.29 4.37 -11.71
CA PHE A 57 -6.97 4.13 -12.98
C PHE A 57 -8.32 4.86 -13.03
N LYS A 58 -9.04 4.93 -11.90
CA LYS A 58 -10.27 5.73 -11.80
C LYS A 58 -10.02 7.24 -11.92
N GLU A 59 -8.82 7.69 -11.59
CA GLU A 59 -8.38 9.08 -11.75
C GLU A 59 -7.81 9.37 -13.16
N ASN A 60 -7.88 8.42 -14.11
CA ASN A 60 -7.32 8.52 -15.46
C ASN A 60 -5.80 8.78 -15.50
N ARG A 61 -5.03 8.18 -14.58
CA ARG A 61 -3.56 8.18 -14.68
C ARG A 61 -3.07 7.04 -15.58
N GLU A 62 -2.09 7.31 -16.44
CA GLU A 62 -1.50 6.33 -17.40
C GLU A 62 -0.38 5.47 -16.79
N GLU A 63 0.08 5.80 -15.59
CA GLU A 63 1.18 5.10 -14.90
C GLU A 63 0.64 4.09 -13.88
N TYR A 64 1.32 2.94 -13.76
CA TYR A 64 1.05 1.89 -12.78
C TYR A 64 2.19 1.80 -11.78
N PHE A 65 1.86 1.58 -10.51
CA PHE A 65 2.84 1.25 -9.48
C PHE A 65 3.23 -0.23 -9.56
N VAL A 66 4.52 -0.50 -9.40
CA VAL A 66 5.06 -1.81 -9.03
C VAL A 66 5.24 -1.92 -7.50
N MET A 67 5.59 -3.10 -7.00
CA MET A 67 5.73 -3.30 -5.55
C MET A 67 6.90 -2.48 -4.98
N GLU A 68 7.98 -2.35 -5.73
CA GLU A 68 9.20 -1.64 -5.36
C GLU A 68 8.97 -0.13 -5.22
N ASP A 69 7.97 0.43 -5.93
CA ASP A 69 7.55 1.83 -5.75
C ASP A 69 6.89 2.06 -4.39
N ILE A 70 6.31 1.01 -3.79
CA ILE A 70 5.50 1.08 -2.58
C ILE A 70 6.27 0.56 -1.37
N PHE A 71 7.07 -0.48 -1.55
CA PHE A 71 7.82 -1.19 -0.52
C PHE A 71 9.30 -1.11 -0.82
N ILE A 72 9.99 -0.23 -0.09
CA ILE A 72 11.43 -0.06 -0.19
C ILE A 72 12.04 -0.97 0.89
N PHE A 73 12.44 -2.16 0.46
CA PHE A 73 13.21 -3.06 1.29
C PHE A 73 14.62 -2.47 1.42
N ASP A 74 15.11 -2.38 2.65
CA ASP A 74 16.51 -2.00 2.85
C ASP A 74 17.32 -3.23 2.45
N ASP A 75 18.07 -3.12 1.35
CA ASP A 75 19.00 -4.17 0.93
C ASP A 75 20.04 -4.39 2.05
N TYR A 76 20.36 -5.67 2.31
CA TYR A 76 21.36 -6.08 3.29
C TYR A 76 22.76 -5.54 2.97
#